data_AF-A0A9D9CSP1-F1
#
_entry.id   AF-A0A9D9CSP1-F1
#
_cell.length_a   1.000
_cell.length_b   1.000
_cell.length_c   1.000
_cell.angle_alpha   90.00
_cell.angle_beta   90.00
_cell.angle_gamma   90.00
#
_symmetry.space_group_name_H-M   'P 1'
#
loop_
_entity.id
_entity.type
_entity.pdbx_description
1 polymer ?
#
loop_
_entity_poly.entity_id
_entity_poly.type
_entity_poly.pdbx_seq_one_letter_code
_entity_poly.pdbx_strand_id
1 'polypeptide(L)'
;DIPSKAQFRKAITKYTGEESMIVISTHQVRDLENVIDPIIILDSQEVLVNASLEEISSKLYFDYGSQVRADALYMEQVPGGCIQVYPNAASEESKVNLEAFFNTVHAHKDVVKPLFSK
;
A
#
# COMPACT_ATOMS: atom_id res chain seq x y z
N ASP A 1 -20.56 5.57 8.30
CA ASP A 1 -20.55 5.20 9.73
C ASP A 1 -19.29 4.45 10.15
N ILE A 2 -18.62 4.95 11.19
CA ILE A 2 -17.48 4.29 11.86
C ILE A 2 -17.82 2.85 12.32
N PRO A 3 -18.98 2.59 12.97
CA PRO A 3 -19.33 1.23 13.38
C PRO A 3 -19.54 0.28 12.20
N SER A 4 -20.12 0.75 11.09
CA SER A 4 -20.32 -0.06 9.89
C SER A 4 -19.00 -0.48 9.24
N LYS A 5 -17.97 0.38 9.24
CA LYS A 5 -16.62 0.03 8.77
C LYS A 5 -15.96 -1.04 9.62
N ALA A 6 -16.15 -0.99 10.94
CA ALA A 6 -15.64 -2.02 11.84
C ALA A 6 -16.34 -3.38 11.61
N GLN A 7 -17.66 -3.36 11.41
CA GLN A 7 -18.43 -4.56 11.07
C GLN A 7 -18.03 -5.14 9.71
N PHE A 8 -17.78 -4.29 8.71
CA PHE A 8 -17.29 -4.70 7.40
C PHE A 8 -15.96 -5.45 7.49
N ARG A 9 -14.95 -4.87 8.17
CA ARG A 9 -13.66 -5.56 8.38
C ARG A 9 -13.84 -6.90 9.08
N LYS A 10 -14.67 -6.94 10.13
CA LYS A 10 -14.97 -8.18 10.85
C LYS A 10 -15.65 -9.23 9.97
N ALA A 11 -16.53 -8.82 9.06
CA ALA A 11 -17.16 -9.72 8.11
C ALA A 11 -16.13 -10.31 7.13
N ILE A 12 -15.27 -9.46 6.54
CA ILE A 12 -14.23 -9.93 5.61
C ILE A 12 -13.34 -10.98 6.29
N THR A 13 -12.74 -10.64 7.44
CA THR A 13 -11.84 -11.56 8.15
C THR A 13 -12.53 -12.87 8.56
N LYS A 14 -13.84 -12.85 8.82
CA LYS A 14 -14.60 -14.06 9.19
C LYS A 14 -14.86 -14.97 7.99
N TYR A 15 -15.00 -14.42 6.79
CA TYR A 15 -15.37 -15.17 5.58
C TYR A 15 -14.19 -15.44 4.64
N THR A 16 -13.01 -14.83 4.85
CA THR A 16 -11.74 -15.17 4.20
C THR A 16 -11.17 -16.47 4.78
N GLY A 17 -11.79 -17.60 4.42
CA GLY A 17 -11.18 -18.92 4.56
C GLY A 17 -10.36 -19.29 3.31
N GLU A 18 -9.52 -20.32 3.40
CA GLU A 18 -8.62 -20.72 2.29
C GLU A 18 -9.36 -21.07 0.98
N GLU A 19 -10.62 -21.51 1.07
CA GLU A 19 -11.46 -21.91 -0.08
C GLU A 19 -12.45 -20.81 -0.51
N SER A 20 -12.17 -19.54 -0.18
CA SER A 20 -13.09 -18.43 -0.45
C SER A 20 -12.46 -17.35 -1.31
N MET A 21 -13.24 -16.83 -2.26
CA MET A 21 -12.89 -15.66 -3.06
C MET A 21 -13.91 -14.56 -2.78
N ILE A 22 -13.43 -13.37 -2.40
CA ILE A 22 -14.27 -12.19 -2.16
C ILE A 22 -13.91 -11.14 -3.20
N VAL A 23 -14.91 -10.67 -3.95
CA VAL A 23 -14.75 -9.57 -4.90
C VAL A 23 -15.36 -8.31 -4.28
N ILE A 24 -14.55 -7.27 -4.11
CA ILE A 24 -14.96 -6.00 -3.50
C ILE A 24 -14.73 -4.88 -4.51
N SER A 25 -15.79 -4.14 -4.85
CA SER A 25 -15.70 -2.91 -5.62
C SER A 25 -15.87 -1.73 -4.68
N THR A 26 -14.81 -0.97 -4.45
CA THR A 26 -14.82 0.20 -3.58
C THR A 26 -13.81 1.23 -4.06
N HIS A 27 -14.07 2.50 -3.75
CA HIS A 27 -13.07 3.58 -3.89
C HIS A 27 -12.23 3.77 -2.61
N GLN A 28 -12.57 3.08 -1.52
CA GLN A 28 -12.00 3.30 -0.19
C GLN A 28 -11.03 2.17 0.18
N VAL A 29 -9.79 2.25 -0.31
CA VAL A 29 -8.74 1.22 -0.09
C VAL A 29 -8.31 1.14 1.38
N ARG A 30 -8.34 2.27 2.11
CA ARG A 30 -7.96 2.36 3.54
C ARG A 30 -8.72 1.40 4.46
N ASP A 31 -9.95 1.03 4.08
CA ASP A 31 -10.77 0.13 4.89
C ASP A 31 -10.27 -1.32 4.85
N LEU A 32 -9.37 -1.65 3.91
CA LEU A 32 -8.85 -2.99 3.67
C LEU A 32 -7.37 -3.16 4.06
N GLU A 33 -6.65 -2.09 4.42
CA GLU A 33 -5.20 -2.10 4.68
C GLU A 33 -4.72 -3.19 5.64
N ASN A 34 -5.50 -3.50 6.69
CA ASN A 34 -5.09 -4.46 7.71
C ASN A 34 -5.63 -5.88 7.46
N VAL A 35 -6.24 -6.14 6.29
CA VAL A 35 -6.90 -7.43 5.98
C VAL A 35 -6.33 -8.08 4.72
N ILE A 36 -5.55 -7.34 3.91
CA ILE A 36 -5.03 -7.82 2.62
C ILE A 36 -3.51 -7.98 2.69
N ASP A 37 -3.05 -9.21 2.52
CA ASP A 37 -1.64 -9.59 2.32
C ASP A 37 -1.62 -10.99 1.63
N PRO A 38 -0.86 -11.20 0.54
CA PRO A 38 -0.01 -10.25 -0.20
C PRO A 38 -0.79 -9.25 -1.08
N ILE A 39 -0.11 -8.20 -1.54
CA ILE A 39 -0.64 -7.17 -2.44
C ILE A 39 -0.23 -7.48 -3.88
N ILE A 40 -1.21 -7.51 -4.78
CA ILE A 40 -0.98 -7.61 -6.24
C ILE A 40 -1.59 -6.38 -6.92
N ILE A 41 -0.78 -5.65 -7.69
CA ILE A 41 -1.22 -4.50 -8.50
C ILE A 41 -1.09 -4.87 -9.97
N LEU A 42 -2.20 -4.77 -10.70
CA LEU A 42 -2.31 -5.05 -12.12
C LEU A 42 -2.52 -3.75 -12.89
N ASP A 43 -1.87 -3.61 -14.05
CA ASP A 43 -2.14 -2.53 -15.01
C ASP A 43 -2.11 -3.09 -16.43
N SER A 44 -3.12 -2.80 -17.24
CA SER A 44 -3.10 -3.06 -18.70
C SER A 44 -2.63 -4.47 -19.12
N GLN A 45 -2.97 -5.49 -18.32
CA GLN A 45 -2.60 -6.93 -18.47
C GLN A 45 -1.21 -7.34 -17.95
N GLU A 46 -0.45 -6.43 -17.33
CA GLU A 46 0.80 -6.74 -16.64
C GLU A 46 0.66 -6.68 -15.12
N VAL A 47 1.44 -7.52 -14.44
CA VAL A 47 1.63 -7.46 -12.99
C VAL A 47 2.71 -6.43 -12.71
N LEU A 48 2.35 -5.31 -12.08
CA LEU A 48 3.30 -4.28 -11.66
C LEU A 48 3.98 -4.65 -10.33
N VAL A 49 3.20 -5.23 -9.41
CA VAL A 49 3.65 -5.64 -8.08
C VAL A 49 2.97 -6.97 -7.73
N ASN A 50 3.72 -7.88 -7.14
CA ASN A 50 3.25 -9.04 -6.41
C ASN A 50 4.18 -9.24 -5.22
N ALA A 51 3.81 -8.69 -4.06
CA ALA A 51 4.68 -8.63 -2.90
C ALA A 51 3.89 -8.67 -1.59
N SER A 52 4.48 -9.25 -0.55
CA SER A 52 3.92 -9.15 0.80
C SER A 52 4.09 -7.73 1.35
N LEU A 53 3.31 -7.38 2.38
CA LEU A 53 3.49 -6.12 3.10
C LEU A 53 4.92 -5.96 3.67
N GLU A 54 5.55 -7.06 4.07
CA GLU A 54 6.93 -7.10 4.56
C GLU A 54 7.95 -6.82 3.44
N GLU A 55 7.75 -7.41 2.25
CA GLU A 55 8.60 -7.12 1.08
C GLU A 55 8.45 -5.66 0.64
N ILE A 56 7.25 -5.07 0.80
CA ILE A 56 7.00 -3.67 0.48
C ILE A 56 7.69 -2.75 1.49
N SER A 57 7.52 -2.97 2.80
CA SER A 57 8.14 -2.14 3.84
C SER A 57 9.66 -2.26 3.90
N SER A 58 10.23 -3.40 3.52
CA SER A 58 11.68 -3.58 3.44
C SER A 58 12.32 -2.85 2.24
N LYS A 59 11.57 -2.61 1.16
CA LYS A 59 12.08 -1.93 -0.05
C LYS A 59 11.72 -0.45 -0.10
N LEU A 60 10.58 -0.07 0.46
CA LEU A 60 10.06 1.30 0.48
C LEU A 60 9.77 1.74 1.90
N TYR A 61 10.14 2.96 2.22
CA TYR A 61 9.87 3.59 3.49
C TYR A 61 8.72 4.58 3.35
N PHE A 62 7.77 4.49 4.29
CA PHE A 62 6.58 5.34 4.36
C PHE A 62 6.73 6.33 5.52
N ASP A 63 7.03 7.57 5.19
CA ASP A 63 7.30 8.65 6.14
C ASP A 63 6.08 9.55 6.32
N TYR A 64 5.83 9.97 7.57
CA TYR A 64 4.74 10.85 7.98
C TYR A 64 5.26 12.15 8.63
N GLY A 65 6.51 12.51 8.34
CA GLY A 65 7.15 13.70 8.87
C GLY A 65 6.72 15.02 8.23
N SER A 66 7.27 16.11 8.74
CA SER A 66 7.11 17.46 8.18
C SER A 66 8.27 17.85 7.24
N GLN A 67 9.33 17.04 7.19
CA GLN A 67 10.51 17.32 6.38
C GLN A 67 10.35 16.71 4.99
N VAL A 68 10.27 17.57 3.97
CA VAL A 68 10.15 17.12 2.58
C VAL A 68 11.50 16.66 2.06
N ARG A 69 11.49 15.47 1.45
CA ARG A 69 12.64 14.86 0.79
C ARG A 69 12.57 15.11 -0.71
N ALA A 70 13.72 15.46 -1.30
CA ALA A 70 13.82 15.69 -2.74
C ALA A 70 13.86 14.38 -3.55
N ASP A 71 14.24 13.27 -2.93
CA ASP A 71 14.31 11.92 -3.51
C ASP A 71 13.03 11.09 -3.28
N ALA A 72 11.96 11.70 -2.79
CA ALA A 72 10.67 11.04 -2.63
C ALA A 72 10.06 10.67 -3.99
N LEU A 73 9.68 9.39 -4.13
CA LEU A 73 8.94 8.88 -5.29
C LEU A 73 7.47 9.33 -5.25
N TYR A 74 6.93 9.57 -4.06
CA TYR A 74 5.59 10.12 -3.88
C TYR A 74 5.57 11.05 -2.68
N MET A 75 4.79 12.12 -2.79
CA MET A 75 4.55 13.05 -1.70
C MET A 75 3.12 13.58 -1.77
N GLU A 76 2.46 13.57 -0.61
CA GLU A 76 1.13 14.14 -0.44
C GLU A 76 1.11 15.00 0.82
N GLN A 77 0.64 16.24 0.69
CA GLN A 77 0.46 17.12 1.85
C GLN A 77 -0.80 16.74 2.61
N VAL A 78 -0.66 16.56 3.92
CA VAL A 78 -1.78 16.26 4.82
C VAL A 78 -1.78 17.25 5.99
N PRO A 79 -2.92 17.49 6.65
CA PRO A 79 -2.94 18.33 7.84
C PRO A 79 -1.95 17.82 8.88
N GLY A 80 -0.93 18.61 9.20
CA GLY A 80 0.11 18.28 10.19
C GLY A 80 1.41 17.71 9.61
N GLY A 81 1.55 17.54 8.30
CA GLY A 81 2.81 17.08 7.69
C GLY A 81 2.67 16.68 6.23
N CYS A 82 3.43 15.68 5.83
CA CYS A 82 3.32 15.06 4.52
C CYS A 82 3.49 13.56 4.62
N ILE A 83 2.80 12.83 3.76
CA ILE A 83 3.04 11.41 3.52
C ILE A 83 4.05 11.34 2.38
N GLN A 84 5.16 10.62 2.58
CA GLN A 84 6.21 10.46 1.58
C GLN A 84 6.58 9.00 1.42
N VAL A 85 6.89 8.61 0.19
CA VAL A 85 7.36 7.25 -0.13
C VAL A 85 8.69 7.36 -0.85
N TYR A 86 9.70 6.66 -0.35
CA TYR A 86 11.04 6.61 -0.93
C TYR A 86 11.70 5.25 -0.69
N PRO A 87 12.79 4.90 -1.40
CA PRO A 87 13.51 3.66 -1.18
C PRO A 87 14.02 3.53 0.27
N ASN A 88 13.81 2.38 0.89
CA ASN A 88 14.22 2.11 2.27
C ASN A 88 15.70 1.71 2.35
N ALA A 89 16.60 2.66 2.12
CA ALA A 89 18.05 2.40 2.16
C ALA A 89 18.59 2.11 3.58
N ALA A 90 17.89 2.57 4.62
CA ALA A 90 18.27 2.39 6.01
C ALA A 90 17.69 1.13 6.66
N SER A 91 16.86 0.37 5.93
CA SER A 91 16.13 -0.80 6.42
C SER A 91 15.33 -0.52 7.70
N GLU A 92 14.72 0.66 7.77
CA GLU A 92 13.90 1.07 8.90
C GLU A 92 12.49 0.50 8.79
N GLU A 93 11.88 0.15 9.92
CA GLU A 93 10.49 -0.30 9.93
C GLU A 93 9.55 0.88 9.66
N SER A 94 8.64 0.71 8.70
CA SER A 94 7.54 1.64 8.46
C SER A 94 6.25 0.90 8.18
N LYS A 95 5.13 1.50 8.60
CA LYS A 95 3.81 0.98 8.27
C LYS A 95 3.49 1.33 6.81
N VAL A 96 3.28 0.31 5.98
CA VAL A 96 2.84 0.48 4.60
C VAL A 96 1.52 1.24 4.56
N ASN A 97 1.50 2.31 3.77
CA ASN A 97 0.29 3.03 3.40
C ASN A 97 -0.13 2.56 2.01
N LEU A 98 -1.25 1.84 1.89
CA LEU A 98 -1.61 1.24 0.59
C LEU A 98 -1.99 2.27 -0.46
N GLU A 99 -2.55 3.40 -0.04
CA GLU A 99 -2.92 4.48 -0.96
C GLU A 99 -1.68 5.18 -1.51
N ALA A 100 -0.75 5.57 -0.63
CA ALA A 100 0.52 6.15 -1.04
C ALA A 100 1.34 5.14 -1.86
N PHE A 101 1.32 3.86 -1.51
CA PHE A 101 1.98 2.80 -2.27
C PHE A 101 1.39 2.67 -3.68
N PHE A 102 0.07 2.58 -3.79
CA PHE A 102 -0.62 2.51 -5.08
C PHE A 102 -0.29 3.71 -5.95
N ASN A 103 -0.34 4.92 -5.39
CA ASN A 103 -0.01 6.15 -6.11
C ASN A 103 1.47 6.18 -6.54
N THR A 104 2.38 5.71 -5.68
CA THR A 104 3.81 5.57 -6.00
C THR A 104 4.03 4.63 -7.18
N VAL A 105 3.40 3.45 -7.14
CA VAL A 105 3.48 2.44 -8.21
C VAL A 105 2.93 3.00 -9.53
N HIS A 106 1.80 3.71 -9.47
CA HIS A 106 1.18 4.27 -10.67
C HIS A 106 1.97 5.44 -11.27
N ALA A 107 2.58 6.29 -10.43
CA ALA A 107 3.38 7.43 -10.86
C ALA A 107 4.76 7.02 -11.40
N HIS A 108 5.38 5.98 -10.83
CA HIS A 108 6.76 5.58 -11.12
C HIS A 108 6.89 4.09 -11.46
N LYS A 109 6.05 3.60 -12.39
CA LYS A 109 6.03 2.18 -12.82
C LYS A 109 7.41 1.64 -13.17
N ASP A 110 8.18 2.42 -13.93
CA ASP A 110 9.51 2.03 -14.41
C ASP A 110 10.56 1.89 -13.30
N VAL A 111 10.37 2.61 -12.19
CA VAL A 111 11.26 2.56 -11.02
C VAL A 111 10.81 1.46 -10.06
N VAL A 112 9.50 1.33 -9.85
CA VAL A 112 8.94 0.43 -8.84
C VAL A 112 8.91 -1.02 -9.33
N LYS A 113 8.55 -1.27 -10.60
CA LYS A 113 8.45 -2.63 -11.14
C LYS A 113 9.77 -3.43 -11.00
N PRO A 114 10.96 -2.89 -11.32
CA PRO A 114 12.22 -3.59 -11.08
C PRO A 114 12.52 -3.90 -9.62
N LEU A 115 11.98 -3.13 -8.66
CA LEU A 115 12.17 -3.42 -7.24
C LEU A 115 11.44 -4.70 -6.83
N PHE A 116 10.35 -5.07 -7.51
CA PHE A 116 9.50 -6.20 -7.17
C PHE A 116 9.49 -7.32 -8.21
N SER A 117 10.23 -7.18 -9.31
CA SER A 117 10.48 -8.27 -10.25
C SER A 117 11.39 -9.31 -9.61
N LYS A 118 10.93 -10.57 -9.58
CA LYS A 118 11.74 -11.73 -9.23
C LYS A 118 12.61 -12.17 -10.40
#